data_AF-A0A970TUN8-F1
#
_entry.id   AF-A0A970TUN8-F1
#
_cell.length_a   1.000
_cell.length_b   1.000
_cell.length_c   1.000
_cell.angle_alpha   90.00
_cell.angle_beta   90.00
_cell.angle_gamma   90.00
#
_symmetry.space_group_name_H-M   'P 1'
#
loop_
_entity.id
_entity.type
_entity.pdbx_description
1 polymer ?
#
loop_
_entity_poly.entity_id
_entity_poly.type
_entity_poly.pdbx_seq_one_letter_code
_entity_poly.pdbx_strand_id
1 'polypeptide(L)'
;MKNKVRALQFLALLLVLLLVAASCSAPAENGSEAQEQPSSQEGEKIVISGLESTDIEVTVEEIKGLDSVTVDATSVNSSGQENQYTVTGVLFDDLLKKYGKSQADLTGIRLVAGDGYSIEVPPEVLQSRDLILAHTIDGKPLDERTRPIRAVIPEERSMYWIRNLVKIEVLESAPKADVGRVFILETLMSQANAEDYTYYESTDKAVRVEELLGLLGLENLPDTASFVAADGFEKNEQLDVLSKGYIKFTGEDAPLFLSPDLPKGMYIKNIYLCTIGDVALVSQQMAAEVLGTKEVEDKEGVDLKELINGAGLADADKYLLTAADGYTVEILREDREKGVVFNNSKGQITTFFEGLPKSTQVKDIFSIEGME
;
A
#
# COMPACT_ATOMS: atom_id res chain seq x y z
N MET A 1 45.41 14.53 64.23
CA MET A 1 44.16 13.76 64.49
C MET A 1 43.20 13.70 63.29
N LYS A 2 43.07 14.73 62.44
CA LYS A 2 42.19 14.68 61.24
C LYS A 2 42.57 13.62 60.19
N ASN A 3 43.85 13.27 60.02
CA ASN A 3 44.28 12.27 59.02
C ASN A 3 44.05 10.82 59.46
N LYS A 4 43.99 10.53 60.77
CA LYS A 4 43.69 9.18 61.28
C LYS A 4 42.19 8.84 61.19
N VAL A 5 41.31 9.85 61.30
CA VAL A 5 39.85 9.67 61.15
C VAL A 5 39.47 9.46 59.68
N ARG A 6 40.11 10.16 58.73
CA ARG A 6 39.92 9.93 57.28
C ARG A 6 40.42 8.55 56.81
N ALA A 7 41.55 8.07 57.35
CA ALA A 7 42.05 6.73 57.06
C ALA A 7 41.13 5.62 57.58
N LEU A 8 40.50 5.81 58.75
CA LEU A 8 39.56 4.85 59.32
C LEU A 8 38.21 4.84 58.58
N GLN A 9 37.75 6.01 58.08
CA GLN A 9 36.56 6.11 57.24
C GLN A 9 36.76 5.51 55.83
N PHE A 10 37.95 5.67 55.24
CA PHE A 10 38.30 5.01 53.97
C PHE A 10 38.42 3.48 54.13
N LEU A 11 38.95 3.00 55.26
CA LEU A 11 39.07 1.55 55.53
C LEU A 11 37.69 0.91 55.76
N ALA A 12 36.75 1.61 56.42
CA ALA A 12 35.39 1.14 56.61
C ALA A 12 34.57 1.12 55.30
N LEU A 13 34.78 2.10 54.41
CA LEU A 13 34.12 2.14 53.10
C LEU A 13 34.66 1.05 52.15
N LEU A 14 35.96 0.74 52.22
CA LEU A 14 36.58 -0.34 51.44
C LEU A 14 36.15 -1.74 51.92
N LEU A 15 35.90 -1.91 53.22
CA LEU A 15 35.42 -3.17 53.80
C LEU A 15 33.96 -3.48 53.40
N VAL A 16 33.12 -2.46 53.23
CA VAL A 16 31.73 -2.60 52.76
C VAL A 16 31.68 -2.87 51.26
N LEU A 17 32.61 -2.33 50.46
CA LEU A 17 32.69 -2.62 49.02
C LEU A 17 33.23 -4.05 48.72
N LEU A 18 34.09 -4.58 49.59
CA LEU A 18 34.62 -5.95 49.45
C LEU A 18 33.62 -7.06 49.85
N LEU A 19 32.55 -6.71 50.57
CA LEU A 19 31.49 -7.65 50.97
C LEU A 19 30.39 -7.85 49.91
N VAL A 20 30.41 -7.10 48.81
CA VAL A 20 29.43 -7.23 47.71
C VAL A 20 30.00 -7.98 46.49
N ALA A 21 31.31 -8.30 46.48
CA ALA A 21 32.00 -8.93 45.36
C ALA A 21 32.46 -10.38 45.62
N ALA A 22 31.82 -11.09 46.56
CA ALA A 22 32.07 -12.51 46.80
C ALA A 22 30.76 -13.29 46.97
N SER A 23 30.07 -13.53 45.86
CA SER A 23 29.18 -14.68 45.76
C SER A 23 29.13 -15.19 44.33
N CYS A 24 30.12 -16.02 44.00
CA CYS A 24 30.02 -16.98 42.90
C CYS A 24 30.50 -18.34 43.40
N SER A 25 29.72 -19.38 43.06
CA SER A 25 30.04 -20.83 43.02
C SER A 25 29.61 -21.67 44.23
N ALA A 26 28.47 -22.37 44.15
CA ALA A 26 28.37 -23.72 43.56
C ALA A 26 26.90 -24.17 43.48
N PRO A 27 26.51 -25.01 42.50
CA PRO A 27 25.11 -25.32 42.19
C PRO A 27 24.58 -26.39 43.14
N ALA A 28 23.55 -26.05 43.92
CA ALA A 28 22.71 -27.03 44.56
C ALA A 28 21.65 -27.48 43.55
N GLU A 29 21.62 -28.78 43.29
CA GLU A 29 20.55 -29.51 42.64
C GLU A 29 19.19 -29.08 43.22
N ASN A 30 18.40 -28.40 42.40
CA ASN A 30 16.95 -28.47 42.44
C ASN A 30 16.51 -28.38 40.99
N GLY A 31 16.32 -29.56 40.40
CA GLY A 31 15.66 -29.71 39.11
C GLY A 31 14.25 -29.14 39.21
N SER A 32 14.09 -27.90 38.80
CA SER A 32 12.87 -27.45 38.18
C SER A 32 13.26 -27.18 36.74
N GLU A 33 13.17 -28.22 35.91
CA GLU A 33 12.90 -28.02 34.50
C GLU A 33 11.64 -27.15 34.45
N ALA A 34 11.82 -25.86 34.17
CA ALA A 34 10.74 -25.09 33.59
C ALA A 34 10.49 -25.74 32.23
N GLN A 35 9.60 -26.72 32.22
CA GLN A 35 8.96 -27.17 31.00
C GLN A 35 8.34 -25.90 30.39
N GLU A 36 8.86 -25.46 29.26
CA GLU A 36 8.06 -24.68 28.32
C GLU A 36 6.82 -25.53 28.03
N GLN A 37 5.71 -25.22 28.71
CA GLN A 37 4.43 -25.80 28.36
C GLN A 37 4.13 -25.38 26.92
N PRO A 38 3.80 -26.32 26.02
CA PRO A 38 3.29 -25.93 24.72
C PRO A 38 2.03 -25.11 24.99
N SER A 39 2.05 -23.84 24.59
CA SER A 39 0.86 -23.02 24.58
C SER A 39 -0.15 -23.73 23.68
N SER A 40 -1.19 -24.34 24.24
CA SER A 40 -2.23 -24.96 23.44
C SER A 40 -2.85 -23.85 22.58
N GLN A 41 -2.85 -24.06 21.26
CA GLN A 41 -3.59 -23.23 20.31
C GLN A 41 -5.09 -23.57 20.32
N GLU A 42 -5.51 -24.48 21.22
CA GLU A 42 -6.87 -24.98 21.35
C GLU A 42 -7.87 -23.83 21.53
N GLY A 43 -8.68 -23.62 20.48
CA GLY A 43 -9.78 -22.65 20.47
C GLY A 43 -9.45 -21.30 19.84
N GLU A 44 -8.23 -21.09 19.36
CA GLU A 44 -7.93 -19.97 18.47
C GLU A 44 -8.60 -20.17 17.10
N LYS A 45 -9.10 -19.09 16.51
CA LYS A 45 -9.86 -19.13 15.26
C LYS A 45 -9.60 -17.90 14.40
N ILE A 46 -9.85 -18.06 13.11
CA ILE A 46 -10.05 -16.97 12.16
C ILE A 46 -11.50 -16.98 11.66
N VAL A 47 -11.95 -15.82 11.17
CA VAL A 47 -13.28 -15.67 10.56
C VAL A 47 -13.14 -15.50 9.05
N ILE A 48 -13.94 -16.21 8.27
CA ILE A 48 -14.09 -15.96 6.83
C ILE A 48 -15.49 -15.37 6.61
N SER A 49 -15.57 -14.14 6.14
CA SER A 49 -16.83 -13.46 5.80
C SER A 49 -16.97 -13.29 4.29
N GLY A 50 -18.19 -13.11 3.79
CA GLY A 50 -18.46 -12.86 2.37
C GLY A 50 -18.36 -14.09 1.45
N LEU A 51 -17.83 -15.23 1.95
CA LEU A 51 -17.78 -16.48 1.18
C LEU A 51 -19.17 -17.14 1.06
N GLU A 52 -19.97 -17.01 2.11
CA GLU A 52 -21.32 -17.55 2.28
C GLU A 52 -22.22 -16.48 2.90
N SER A 53 -23.53 -16.75 2.99
CA SER A 53 -24.50 -15.82 3.61
C SER A 53 -24.25 -15.52 5.10
N THR A 54 -23.45 -16.35 5.77
CA THR A 54 -23.07 -16.19 7.17
C THR A 54 -21.57 -16.37 7.32
N ASP A 55 -20.98 -15.64 8.26
CA ASP A 55 -19.57 -15.78 8.62
C ASP A 55 -19.23 -17.22 9.04
N ILE A 56 -18.06 -17.68 8.60
CA ILE A 56 -17.52 -19.00 8.87
C ILE A 56 -16.38 -18.84 9.88
N GLU A 57 -16.49 -19.51 11.02
CA GLU A 57 -15.38 -19.61 11.98
C GLU A 57 -14.54 -20.84 11.65
N VAL A 58 -13.23 -20.67 11.50
CA VAL A 58 -12.28 -21.76 11.24
C VAL A 58 -11.26 -21.80 12.37
N THR A 59 -11.22 -22.90 13.10
CA THR A 59 -10.26 -23.09 14.20
C THR A 59 -8.85 -23.40 13.67
N VAL A 60 -7.83 -23.08 14.46
CA VAL A 60 -6.44 -23.43 14.11
C VAL A 60 -6.26 -24.96 14.05
N GLU A 61 -6.99 -25.71 14.89
CA GLU A 61 -7.02 -27.18 14.84
C GLU A 61 -7.57 -27.70 13.51
N GLU A 62 -8.65 -27.12 13.00
CA GLU A 62 -9.21 -27.48 11.70
C GLU A 62 -8.24 -27.18 10.56
N ILE A 63 -7.53 -26.04 10.61
CA ILE A 63 -6.49 -25.71 9.62
C ILE A 63 -5.41 -26.78 9.69
N LYS A 64 -4.84 -27.08 10.86
CA LYS A 64 -3.78 -28.10 11.01
C LYS A 64 -4.22 -29.52 10.66
N GLY A 65 -5.52 -29.79 10.64
CA GLY A 65 -6.07 -31.08 10.19
C GLY A 65 -6.05 -31.28 8.67
N LEU A 66 -5.78 -30.24 7.89
CA LEU A 66 -5.60 -30.30 6.43
C LEU A 66 -4.13 -30.56 6.07
N ASP A 67 -3.90 -31.03 4.84
CA ASP A 67 -2.55 -31.26 4.32
C ASP A 67 -1.77 -29.94 4.29
N SER A 68 -0.62 -29.92 4.97
CA SER A 68 0.25 -28.75 5.00
C SER A 68 1.34 -28.85 3.92
N VAL A 69 1.69 -27.69 3.36
CA VAL A 69 2.88 -27.50 2.54
C VAL A 69 3.99 -26.89 3.36
N THR A 70 5.24 -27.13 2.94
CA THR A 70 6.43 -26.43 3.47
C THR A 70 7.18 -25.82 2.30
N VAL A 71 7.37 -24.50 2.34
CA VAL A 71 7.96 -23.71 1.25
C VAL A 71 8.99 -22.75 1.82
N ASP A 72 10.16 -22.67 1.19
CA ASP A 72 11.11 -21.59 1.44
C ASP A 72 10.68 -20.36 0.65
N ALA A 73 10.41 -19.25 1.35
CA ALA A 73 9.86 -18.05 0.76
C ALA A 73 10.65 -16.81 1.18
N THR A 74 10.85 -15.90 0.23
CA THR A 74 11.51 -14.61 0.45
C THR A 74 10.47 -13.51 0.51
N SER A 75 10.46 -12.77 1.62
CA SER A 75 9.63 -11.57 1.80
C SER A 75 10.47 -10.34 1.50
N VAL A 76 9.99 -9.48 0.60
CA VAL A 76 10.64 -8.20 0.26
C VAL A 76 9.81 -7.05 0.83
N ASN A 77 10.44 -6.17 1.61
CA ASN A 77 9.77 -4.98 2.15
C ASN A 77 9.81 -3.79 1.18
N SER A 78 9.14 -2.69 1.53
CA SER A 78 9.06 -1.47 0.72
C SER A 78 10.41 -0.75 0.48
N SER A 79 11.47 -1.16 1.19
CA SER A 79 12.84 -0.67 1.01
C SER A 79 13.70 -1.64 0.19
N GLY A 80 13.13 -2.73 -0.32
CA GLY A 80 13.85 -3.77 -1.06
C GLY A 80 14.64 -4.74 -0.16
N GLN A 81 14.49 -4.66 1.16
CA GLN A 81 15.17 -5.59 2.05
C GLN A 81 14.47 -6.95 2.02
N GLU A 82 15.26 -7.99 1.76
CA GLU A 82 14.82 -9.37 1.71
C GLU A 82 14.95 -10.06 3.07
N ASN A 83 13.98 -10.90 3.42
CA ASN A 83 14.02 -11.80 4.57
C ASN A 83 13.56 -13.19 4.12
N GLN A 84 14.35 -14.22 4.41
CA GLN A 84 14.04 -15.60 4.08
C GLN A 84 13.33 -16.29 5.25
N TYR A 85 12.34 -17.12 4.92
CA TYR A 85 11.59 -17.93 5.87
C TYR A 85 11.36 -19.33 5.29
N THR A 86 11.37 -20.35 6.16
CA THR A 86 10.75 -21.65 5.85
C THR A 86 9.34 -21.66 6.43
N VAL A 87 8.34 -21.68 5.56
CA VAL A 87 6.93 -21.49 5.91
C VAL A 87 6.21 -22.83 5.84
N THR A 88 5.55 -23.24 6.93
CA THR A 88 4.70 -24.42 6.95
C THR A 88 3.27 -24.05 7.32
N GLY A 89 2.32 -24.45 6.46
CA GLY A 89 0.93 -24.05 6.56
C GLY A 89 0.04 -24.75 5.55
N VAL A 90 -1.23 -24.36 5.53
CA VAL A 90 -2.23 -24.91 4.61
C VAL A 90 -2.53 -23.92 3.51
N LEU A 91 -2.71 -24.41 2.29
CA LEU A 91 -3.15 -23.57 1.17
C LEU A 91 -4.57 -23.08 1.44
N PHE A 92 -4.81 -21.77 1.29
CA PHE A 92 -6.13 -21.20 1.43
C PHE A 92 -7.13 -21.82 0.45
N ASP A 93 -6.69 -22.14 -0.77
CA ASP A 93 -7.48 -22.89 -1.76
C ASP A 93 -7.96 -24.26 -1.23
N ASP A 94 -7.13 -24.99 -0.48
CA ASP A 94 -7.53 -26.28 0.12
C ASP A 94 -8.57 -26.12 1.23
N LEU A 95 -8.49 -25.02 1.99
CA LEU A 95 -9.54 -24.66 2.94
C LEU A 95 -10.85 -24.31 2.20
N LEU A 96 -10.77 -23.54 1.10
CA LEU A 96 -11.92 -23.13 0.30
C LEU A 96 -12.62 -24.30 -0.40
N LYS A 97 -11.89 -25.35 -0.79
CA LYS A 97 -12.47 -26.58 -1.37
C LYS A 97 -13.52 -27.24 -0.48
N LYS A 98 -13.42 -27.10 0.85
CA LYS A 98 -14.45 -27.59 1.80
C LYS A 98 -15.82 -26.94 1.58
N TYR A 99 -15.84 -25.75 0.99
CA TYR A 99 -17.04 -24.96 0.69
C TYR A 99 -17.37 -24.97 -0.80
N GLY A 100 -16.69 -25.80 -1.62
CA GLY A 100 -16.90 -25.85 -3.07
C GLY A 100 -16.47 -24.58 -3.80
N LYS A 101 -15.47 -23.86 -3.26
CA LYS A 101 -14.92 -22.62 -3.81
C LYS A 101 -13.44 -22.82 -4.16
N SER A 102 -12.89 -21.93 -4.98
CA SER A 102 -11.46 -21.85 -5.26
C SER A 102 -10.95 -20.44 -5.02
N GLN A 103 -9.69 -20.32 -4.60
CA GLN A 103 -9.02 -19.03 -4.41
C GLN A 103 -8.95 -18.24 -5.72
N ALA A 104 -8.69 -18.91 -6.85
CA ALA A 104 -8.53 -18.25 -8.15
C ALA A 104 -9.85 -17.66 -8.69
N ASP A 105 -11.00 -18.13 -8.19
CA ASP A 105 -12.33 -17.63 -8.57
C ASP A 105 -12.77 -16.42 -7.72
N LEU A 106 -12.00 -16.05 -6.69
CA LEU A 106 -12.32 -14.91 -5.85
C LEU A 106 -11.98 -13.59 -6.54
N THR A 107 -12.86 -12.61 -6.37
CA THR A 107 -12.73 -11.26 -6.94
C THR A 107 -11.80 -10.35 -6.14
N GLY A 108 -11.26 -10.86 -5.04
CA GLY A 108 -10.41 -10.15 -4.10
C GLY A 108 -10.72 -10.60 -2.68
N ILE A 109 -9.75 -10.43 -1.77
CA ILE A 109 -9.97 -10.63 -0.33
C ILE A 109 -9.36 -9.49 0.46
N ARG A 110 -9.91 -9.17 1.62
CA ARG A 110 -9.27 -8.34 2.63
C ARG A 110 -8.79 -9.21 3.78
N LEU A 111 -7.49 -9.17 4.04
CA LEU A 111 -6.87 -9.81 5.19
C LEU A 111 -6.83 -8.83 6.34
N VAL A 112 -7.33 -9.22 7.51
CA VAL A 112 -7.44 -8.35 8.69
C VAL A 112 -6.72 -8.98 9.88
N ALA A 113 -5.83 -8.23 10.49
CA ALA A 113 -5.08 -8.61 11.67
C ALA A 113 -5.80 -8.19 12.97
N GLY A 114 -5.46 -8.84 14.09
CA GLY A 114 -6.06 -8.58 15.39
C GLY A 114 -5.83 -7.17 15.97
N ASP A 115 -4.86 -6.43 15.44
CA ASP A 115 -4.60 -5.02 15.79
C ASP A 115 -5.40 -4.02 14.92
N GLY A 116 -6.24 -4.51 14.02
CA GLY A 116 -7.04 -3.70 13.10
C GLY A 116 -6.33 -3.39 11.78
N TYR A 117 -5.06 -3.77 11.60
CA TYR A 117 -4.41 -3.69 10.30
C TYR A 117 -5.19 -4.50 9.27
N SER A 118 -5.37 -3.95 8.07
CA SER A 118 -5.94 -4.71 6.96
C SER A 118 -5.31 -4.37 5.62
N ILE A 119 -5.36 -5.32 4.69
CA ILE A 119 -4.92 -5.12 3.31
C ILE A 119 -5.79 -5.92 2.35
N GLU A 120 -6.09 -5.34 1.19
CA GLU A 120 -6.76 -6.03 0.10
C GLU A 120 -5.75 -6.74 -0.79
N VAL A 121 -5.94 -8.05 -0.98
CA VAL A 121 -5.22 -8.87 -1.96
C VAL A 121 -6.04 -8.88 -3.26
N PRO A 122 -5.50 -8.35 -4.36
CA PRO A 122 -6.24 -8.23 -5.61
C PRO A 122 -6.43 -9.61 -6.29
N PRO A 123 -7.45 -9.75 -7.16
CA PRO A 123 -7.75 -11.03 -7.81
C PRO A 123 -6.59 -11.58 -8.64
N GLU A 124 -5.78 -10.71 -9.27
CA GLU A 124 -4.61 -11.10 -10.06
C GLU A 124 -3.57 -11.82 -9.20
N VAL A 125 -3.38 -11.39 -7.96
CA VAL A 125 -2.50 -12.07 -6.99
C VAL A 125 -3.14 -13.39 -6.56
N LEU A 126 -4.44 -13.42 -6.25
CA LEU A 126 -5.14 -14.65 -5.87
C LEU A 126 -5.16 -15.72 -6.97
N GLN A 127 -5.15 -15.31 -8.24
CA GLN A 127 -5.13 -16.19 -9.41
C GLN A 127 -3.74 -16.73 -9.73
N SER A 128 -2.68 -16.00 -9.38
CA SER A 128 -1.31 -16.32 -9.78
C SER A 128 -0.41 -16.82 -8.65
N ARG A 129 -0.81 -16.62 -7.39
CA ARG A 129 -0.02 -16.92 -6.19
C ARG A 129 -0.78 -17.79 -5.21
N ASP A 130 -0.06 -18.60 -4.46
CA ASP A 130 -0.63 -19.36 -3.34
C ASP A 130 -0.72 -18.48 -2.09
N LEU A 131 -1.90 -18.41 -1.46
CA LEU A 131 -2.03 -17.90 -0.09
C LEU A 131 -1.88 -19.06 0.89
N ILE A 132 -0.87 -19.00 1.75
CA ILE A 132 -0.58 -19.99 2.79
C ILE A 132 -1.07 -19.45 4.14
N LEU A 133 -1.96 -20.21 4.79
CA LEU A 133 -2.33 -20.03 6.19
C LEU A 133 -1.29 -20.72 7.06
N ALA A 134 -0.20 -20.00 7.35
CA ALA A 134 0.94 -20.54 8.08
C ALA A 134 0.64 -20.66 9.58
N HIS A 135 1.00 -21.82 10.13
CA HIS A 135 0.95 -22.11 11.57
C HIS A 135 2.34 -22.38 12.18
N THR A 136 3.36 -22.51 11.32
CA THR A 136 4.76 -22.74 11.69
C THR A 136 5.67 -21.94 10.78
N ILE A 137 6.68 -21.26 11.35
CA ILE A 137 7.70 -20.49 10.63
C ILE A 137 9.07 -20.92 11.15
N ASP A 138 10.01 -21.20 10.25
CA ASP A 138 11.38 -21.62 10.54
C ASP A 138 11.43 -22.84 11.50
N GLY A 139 10.52 -23.79 11.27
CA GLY A 139 10.37 -25.00 12.08
C GLY A 139 9.83 -24.78 13.50
N LYS A 140 9.38 -23.56 13.83
CA LYS A 140 8.86 -23.20 15.15
C LYS A 140 7.38 -22.80 15.07
N PRO A 141 6.56 -23.13 16.09
CA PRO A 141 5.22 -22.57 16.22
C PRO A 141 5.23 -21.04 16.22
N LEU A 142 4.11 -20.44 15.80
CA LEU A 142 3.95 -18.98 15.85
C LEU A 142 4.03 -18.44 17.28
N ASP A 143 4.71 -17.29 17.44
CA ASP A 143 4.73 -16.53 18.70
C ASP A 143 3.41 -15.79 18.96
N GLU A 144 3.22 -15.27 20.18
CA GLU A 144 2.00 -14.55 20.59
C GLU A 144 1.63 -13.36 19.68
N ARG A 145 2.63 -12.70 19.10
CA ARG A 145 2.41 -11.55 18.21
C ARG A 145 1.94 -11.98 16.82
N THR A 146 2.12 -13.25 16.47
CA THR A 146 1.88 -13.78 15.13
C THR A 146 0.71 -14.75 15.08
N ARG A 147 0.36 -15.36 16.22
CA ARG A 147 -0.85 -16.17 16.39
C ARG A 147 -2.13 -15.35 16.15
N PRO A 148 -3.23 -15.97 15.68
CA PRO A 148 -3.42 -17.42 15.55
C PRO A 148 -2.84 -18.01 14.27
N ILE A 149 -2.85 -17.25 13.17
CA ILE A 149 -2.34 -17.64 11.84
C ILE A 149 -1.51 -16.49 11.28
N ARG A 150 -0.49 -16.83 10.48
CA ARG A 150 0.20 -15.87 9.61
C ARG A 150 -0.21 -16.13 8.16
N ALA A 151 -0.80 -15.13 7.51
CA ALA A 151 -0.99 -15.13 6.06
C ALA A 151 0.39 -14.97 5.39
N VAL A 152 0.69 -15.80 4.40
CA VAL A 152 1.93 -15.70 3.61
C VAL A 152 1.58 -15.89 2.14
N ILE A 153 2.00 -14.96 1.29
CA ILE A 153 1.87 -15.06 -0.16
C ILE A 153 3.28 -15.03 -0.75
N PRO A 154 3.90 -16.19 -1.04
CA PRO A 154 5.25 -16.23 -1.61
C PRO A 154 5.36 -15.38 -2.88
N GLU A 155 6.55 -14.81 -3.10
CA GLU A 155 6.86 -13.92 -4.23
C GLU A 155 6.13 -12.57 -4.24
N GLU A 156 5.28 -12.31 -3.24
CA GLU A 156 4.61 -11.02 -3.06
C GLU A 156 5.24 -10.18 -1.95
N ARG A 157 4.96 -8.87 -1.98
CA ARG A 157 5.46 -7.88 -1.02
C ARG A 157 5.09 -8.25 0.42
N SER A 158 5.98 -7.93 1.35
CA SER A 158 5.83 -8.25 2.78
C SER A 158 4.55 -7.71 3.42
N MET A 159 3.92 -6.68 2.83
CA MET A 159 2.68 -6.09 3.32
C MET A 159 1.47 -7.02 3.21
N TYR A 160 1.51 -8.02 2.33
CA TYR A 160 0.51 -9.08 2.24
C TYR A 160 0.74 -10.22 3.24
N TRP A 161 1.86 -10.21 3.97
CA TRP A 161 2.26 -11.29 4.88
C TRP A 161 1.78 -11.00 6.30
N ILE A 162 0.47 -11.14 6.51
CA ILE A 162 -0.23 -10.70 7.71
C ILE A 162 0.05 -11.59 8.90
N ARG A 163 0.60 -11.00 9.96
CA ARG A 163 0.72 -11.63 11.27
C ARG A 163 -0.57 -11.44 12.04
N ASN A 164 -0.88 -12.34 12.96
CA ASN A 164 -2.09 -12.24 13.78
C ASN A 164 -3.33 -12.07 12.90
N LEU A 165 -3.42 -12.88 11.84
CA LEU A 165 -4.58 -12.88 10.96
C LEU A 165 -5.78 -13.38 11.76
N VAL A 166 -6.83 -12.58 11.86
CA VAL A 166 -8.07 -12.92 12.58
C VAL A 166 -9.27 -12.99 11.65
N LYS A 167 -9.24 -12.32 10.49
CA LYS A 167 -10.34 -12.34 9.53
C LYS A 167 -9.85 -12.29 8.08
N ILE A 168 -10.53 -13.04 7.22
CA ILE A 168 -10.46 -12.96 5.75
C ILE A 168 -11.85 -12.57 5.26
N GLU A 169 -11.97 -11.43 4.62
CA GLU A 169 -13.22 -10.97 4.02
C GLU A 169 -13.15 -11.15 2.51
N VAL A 170 -14.02 -11.99 1.95
CA VAL A 170 -14.17 -12.11 0.50
C VAL A 170 -14.88 -10.87 -0.02
N LEU A 171 -14.24 -10.17 -0.95
CA LEU A 171 -14.76 -8.93 -1.52
C LEU A 171 -15.67 -9.26 -2.69
N GLU A 172 -16.78 -8.55 -2.82
CA GLU A 172 -17.59 -8.59 -4.03
C GLU A 172 -16.89 -7.80 -5.15
N SER A 173 -17.06 -8.23 -6.40
CA SER A 173 -16.62 -7.42 -7.54
C SER A 173 -17.48 -6.16 -7.60
N ALA A 174 -16.91 -5.02 -7.20
CA ALA A 174 -17.46 -3.73 -7.55
C ALA A 174 -17.31 -3.55 -9.07
N PRO A 175 -18.35 -3.09 -9.79
CA PRO A 175 -18.18 -2.64 -11.16
C PRO A 175 -17.14 -1.51 -11.15
N LYS A 176 -16.06 -1.64 -11.92
CA LYS A 176 -15.20 -0.48 -12.22
C LYS A 176 -16.07 0.49 -13.01
N ALA A 177 -16.46 1.60 -12.39
CA ALA A 177 -17.19 2.66 -13.07
C ALA A 177 -16.30 3.20 -14.19
N ASP A 178 -16.89 3.49 -15.35
CA ASP A 178 -16.18 4.22 -16.39
C ASP A 178 -15.76 5.58 -15.83
N VAL A 179 -14.49 5.95 -16.02
CA VAL A 179 -14.01 7.26 -15.61
C VAL A 179 -14.63 8.30 -16.54
N GLY A 180 -15.33 9.29 -15.97
CA GLY A 180 -15.90 10.42 -16.70
C GLY A 180 -14.94 11.61 -16.83
N ARG A 181 -13.99 11.73 -15.90
CA ARG A 181 -13.03 12.85 -15.85
C ARG A 181 -11.66 12.43 -15.35
N VAL A 182 -10.62 12.89 -16.04
CA VAL A 182 -9.22 12.73 -15.64
C VAL A 182 -8.69 14.08 -15.16
N PHE A 183 -8.04 14.11 -14.00
CA PHE A 183 -7.28 15.24 -13.51
C PHE A 183 -5.78 14.98 -13.64
N ILE A 184 -5.03 16.03 -13.96
CA ILE A 184 -3.56 15.99 -13.93
C ILE A 184 -3.09 16.27 -12.51
N LEU A 185 -2.48 15.28 -11.86
CA LEU A 185 -2.15 15.33 -10.44
C LEU A 185 -1.24 16.51 -10.11
N GLU A 186 -0.20 16.77 -10.91
CA GLU A 186 0.72 17.90 -10.70
C GLU A 186 -0.02 19.25 -10.72
N THR A 187 -0.91 19.43 -11.69
CA THR A 187 -1.72 20.65 -11.80
C THR A 187 -2.72 20.75 -10.65
N LEU A 188 -3.40 19.65 -10.29
CA LEU A 188 -4.34 19.61 -9.17
C LEU A 188 -3.67 19.99 -7.84
N MET A 189 -2.49 19.41 -7.56
CA MET A 189 -1.73 19.74 -6.35
C MET A 189 -1.26 21.20 -6.32
N SER A 190 -0.97 21.80 -7.49
CA SER A 190 -0.62 23.24 -7.56
C SER A 190 -1.75 24.18 -7.14
N GLN A 191 -3.00 23.69 -7.15
CA GLN A 191 -4.18 24.44 -6.70
C GLN A 191 -4.45 24.28 -5.19
N ALA A 192 -3.72 23.38 -4.52
CA ALA A 192 -3.84 23.13 -3.09
C ALA A 192 -2.72 23.80 -2.29
N ASN A 193 -2.91 23.89 -0.97
CA ASN A 193 -1.91 24.44 -0.06
C ASN A 193 -0.83 23.40 0.25
N ALA A 194 0.38 23.63 -0.29
CA ALA A 194 1.54 22.80 0.03
C ALA A 194 2.08 23.10 1.43
N GLU A 195 2.32 22.04 2.21
CA GLU A 195 2.97 22.09 3.52
C GLU A 195 4.31 21.34 3.52
N ASP A 196 5.18 21.68 4.48
CA ASP A 196 6.41 20.92 4.74
C ASP A 196 6.06 19.59 5.39
N TYR A 197 6.59 18.49 4.87
CA TYR A 197 6.39 17.15 5.39
C TYR A 197 7.72 16.44 5.60
N THR A 198 7.97 15.93 6.80
CA THR A 198 9.19 15.18 7.11
C THR A 198 9.07 13.73 6.68
N TYR A 199 9.87 13.34 5.69
CA TYR A 199 9.96 11.97 5.18
C TYR A 199 11.36 11.42 5.44
N TYR A 200 11.47 10.52 6.42
CA TYR A 200 12.77 10.05 6.94
C TYR A 200 13.67 11.21 7.40
N GLU A 201 14.74 11.48 6.66
CA GLU A 201 15.73 12.52 6.96
C GLU A 201 15.56 13.75 6.05
N SER A 202 14.61 13.73 5.10
CA SER A 202 14.28 14.87 4.24
C SER A 202 13.04 15.62 4.73
N THR A 203 13.01 16.92 4.41
CA THR A 203 11.78 17.72 4.45
C THR A 203 11.36 17.99 3.01
N ASP A 204 10.22 17.42 2.62
CA ASP A 204 9.63 17.53 1.30
C ASP A 204 8.35 18.39 1.35
N LYS A 205 7.73 18.62 0.19
CA LYS A 205 6.41 19.25 0.08
C LYS A 205 5.32 18.20 -0.12
N ALA A 206 4.22 18.39 0.57
CA ALA A 206 3.02 17.57 0.44
C ALA A 206 1.75 18.43 0.49
N VAL A 207 0.66 17.89 -0.04
CA VAL A 207 -0.69 18.47 0.05
C VAL A 207 -1.62 17.50 0.78
N ARG A 208 -2.62 18.03 1.47
CA ARG A 208 -3.64 17.21 2.15
C ARG A 208 -4.58 16.58 1.13
N VAL A 209 -4.84 15.29 1.28
CA VAL A 209 -5.76 14.60 0.37
C VAL A 209 -7.18 15.15 0.51
N GLU A 210 -7.63 15.52 1.72
CA GLU A 210 -8.92 16.18 1.93
C GLU A 210 -9.11 17.44 1.06
N GLU A 211 -8.05 18.25 0.89
CA GLU A 211 -8.11 19.44 0.04
C GLU A 211 -8.21 19.06 -1.44
N LEU A 212 -7.45 18.04 -1.87
CA LEU A 212 -7.55 17.52 -3.24
C LEU A 212 -8.95 16.97 -3.53
N LEU A 213 -9.54 16.20 -2.62
CA LEU A 213 -10.90 15.69 -2.76
C LEU A 213 -11.92 16.82 -2.95
N GLY A 214 -11.74 17.94 -2.22
CA GLY A 214 -12.56 19.14 -2.40
C GLY A 214 -12.45 19.79 -3.78
N LEU A 215 -11.30 19.65 -4.45
CA LEU A 215 -11.06 20.17 -5.79
C LEU A 215 -11.63 19.27 -6.92
N LEU A 216 -11.89 17.99 -6.64
CA LEU A 216 -12.43 17.06 -7.64
C LEU A 216 -13.88 17.36 -8.02
N GLY A 217 -14.64 18.00 -7.11
CA GLY A 217 -16.05 18.35 -7.32
C GLY A 217 -16.97 17.14 -7.39
N LEU A 218 -16.63 16.05 -6.71
CA LEU A 218 -17.44 14.83 -6.63
C LEU A 218 -18.70 15.05 -5.77
N GLU A 219 -19.87 14.63 -6.27
CA GLU A 219 -21.12 14.69 -5.49
C GLU A 219 -21.18 13.65 -4.38
N ASN A 220 -20.64 12.46 -4.65
CA ASN A 220 -20.56 11.35 -3.71
C ASN A 220 -19.15 10.76 -3.75
N LEU A 221 -18.56 10.54 -2.58
CA LEU A 221 -17.28 9.85 -2.48
C LEU A 221 -17.53 8.34 -2.33
N PRO A 222 -16.77 7.49 -3.03
CA PRO A 222 -16.82 6.04 -2.84
C PRO A 222 -16.20 5.66 -1.48
N ASP A 223 -16.43 4.43 -1.03
CA ASP A 223 -15.81 3.91 0.20
C ASP A 223 -14.29 3.71 0.05
N THR A 224 -13.79 3.54 -1.19
CA THR A 224 -12.38 3.27 -1.48
C THR A 224 -11.85 4.07 -2.67
N ALA A 225 -10.53 4.24 -2.70
CA ALA A 225 -9.78 4.67 -3.87
C ALA A 225 -8.80 3.58 -4.31
N SER A 226 -8.59 3.44 -5.61
CA SER A 226 -7.61 2.52 -6.19
C SER A 226 -6.37 3.28 -6.62
N PHE A 227 -5.19 2.74 -6.33
CA PHE A 227 -3.90 3.28 -6.77
C PHE A 227 -3.18 2.29 -7.67
N VAL A 228 -2.44 2.83 -8.64
CA VAL A 228 -1.45 2.12 -9.44
C VAL A 228 -0.15 2.91 -9.38
N ALA A 229 0.93 2.26 -8.96
CA ALA A 229 2.28 2.80 -8.96
C ALA A 229 3.00 2.52 -10.28
N ALA A 230 4.06 3.27 -10.56
CA ALA A 230 4.83 3.12 -11.80
C ALA A 230 5.51 1.75 -11.98
N ASP A 231 5.71 1.01 -10.89
CA ASP A 231 6.24 -0.36 -10.91
C ASP A 231 5.15 -1.44 -11.11
N GLY A 232 3.91 -1.03 -11.39
CA GLY A 232 2.75 -1.91 -11.58
C GLY A 232 2.09 -2.35 -10.27
N PHE A 233 2.53 -1.85 -9.11
CA PHE A 233 1.87 -2.17 -7.85
C PHE A 233 0.49 -1.53 -7.75
N GLU A 234 -0.53 -2.37 -7.53
CA GLU A 234 -1.91 -1.95 -7.33
C GLU A 234 -2.34 -2.09 -5.88
N LYS A 235 -3.09 -1.10 -5.38
CA LYS A 235 -3.63 -1.14 -4.02
C LYS A 235 -4.89 -0.29 -3.89
N ASN A 236 -5.89 -0.83 -3.22
CA ASN A 236 -7.03 -0.06 -2.73
C ASN A 236 -6.75 0.51 -1.33
N GLU A 237 -7.25 1.72 -1.09
CA GLU A 237 -7.20 2.38 0.21
C GLU A 237 -8.60 2.83 0.62
N GLN A 238 -8.92 2.67 1.90
CA GLN A 238 -10.21 3.13 2.44
C GLN A 238 -10.26 4.67 2.45
N LEU A 239 -11.42 5.24 2.13
CA LEU A 239 -11.58 6.70 2.05
C LEU A 239 -11.26 7.39 3.39
N ASP A 240 -11.57 6.75 4.52
CA ASP A 240 -11.31 7.29 5.86
C ASP A 240 -9.81 7.36 6.21
N VAL A 241 -8.99 6.46 5.65
CA VAL A 241 -7.53 6.49 5.73
C VAL A 241 -6.96 7.46 4.71
N LEU A 242 -7.49 7.44 3.49
CA LEU A 242 -7.10 8.29 2.37
C LEU A 242 -7.25 9.78 2.71
N SER A 243 -8.43 10.18 3.19
CA SER A 243 -8.78 11.57 3.48
C SER A 243 -7.89 12.22 4.55
N LYS A 244 -7.37 11.45 5.50
CA LYS A 244 -6.43 11.91 6.53
C LYS A 244 -4.98 11.99 6.04
N GLY A 245 -4.70 11.45 4.86
CA GLY A 245 -3.36 11.36 4.31
C GLY A 245 -2.91 12.58 3.52
N TYR A 246 -1.75 12.43 2.91
CA TYR A 246 -1.09 13.45 2.11
C TYR A 246 -0.56 12.84 0.82
N ILE A 247 -0.52 13.65 -0.24
CA ILE A 247 0.30 13.38 -1.42
C ILE A 247 1.55 14.23 -1.34
N LYS A 248 2.70 13.58 -1.12
CA LYS A 248 4.03 14.17 -1.20
C LYS A 248 4.46 14.24 -2.65
N PHE A 249 4.91 15.40 -3.11
CA PHE A 249 5.17 15.64 -4.53
C PHE A 249 6.58 16.18 -4.84
N THR A 250 7.45 16.29 -3.84
CA THR A 250 8.88 16.56 -4.05
C THR A 250 9.72 15.48 -3.37
N GLY A 251 10.99 15.35 -3.79
CA GLY A 251 11.93 14.41 -3.19
C GLY A 251 11.78 12.98 -3.71
N GLU A 252 12.44 12.03 -3.04
CA GLU A 252 12.46 10.62 -3.41
C GLU A 252 11.05 10.00 -3.35
N ASP A 253 10.78 9.00 -4.21
CA ASP A 253 9.51 8.27 -4.31
C ASP A 253 8.28 9.10 -4.74
N ALA A 254 8.42 10.40 -5.03
CA ALA A 254 7.30 11.27 -5.40
C ALA A 254 6.77 10.97 -6.82
N PRO A 255 5.45 11.06 -7.05
CA PRO A 255 4.40 11.36 -6.07
C PRO A 255 4.12 10.17 -5.15
N LEU A 256 3.95 10.45 -3.86
CA LEU A 256 3.82 9.43 -2.81
C LEU A 256 2.61 9.69 -1.93
N PHE A 257 1.76 8.68 -1.75
CA PHE A 257 0.69 8.69 -0.76
C PHE A 257 1.20 8.13 0.56
N LEU A 258 0.95 8.89 1.63
CA LEU A 258 1.20 8.49 3.00
C LEU A 258 0.04 8.96 3.88
N SER A 259 -0.10 8.34 5.05
CA SER A 259 -1.10 8.73 6.04
C SER A 259 -0.53 8.53 7.44
N PRO A 260 -0.89 9.38 8.42
CA PRO A 260 -0.53 9.14 9.82
C PRO A 260 -1.06 7.81 10.35
N ASP A 261 -2.14 7.29 9.76
CA ASP A 261 -2.75 6.01 10.11
C ASP A 261 -2.07 4.83 9.39
N LEU A 262 -1.09 5.09 8.52
CA LEU A 262 -0.36 4.05 7.78
C LEU A 262 1.09 3.90 8.26
N PRO A 263 1.56 2.66 8.49
CA PRO A 263 2.98 2.42 8.69
C PRO A 263 3.76 2.70 7.39
N LYS A 264 5.03 3.09 7.52
CA LYS A 264 5.90 3.45 6.38
C LYS A 264 5.96 2.41 5.26
N GLY A 265 5.84 1.13 5.61
CA GLY A 265 5.85 0.02 4.65
C GLY A 265 4.62 -0.04 3.72
N MET A 266 3.58 0.75 3.99
CA MET A 266 2.33 0.79 3.24
C MET A 266 2.15 2.05 2.39
N TYR A 267 3.14 2.94 2.40
CA TYR A 267 3.10 4.11 1.53
C TYR A 267 3.13 3.67 0.07
N ILE A 268 2.38 4.39 -0.76
CA ILE A 268 2.27 4.11 -2.17
C ILE A 268 3.18 5.09 -2.89
N LYS A 269 4.28 4.58 -3.43
CA LYS A 269 5.37 5.35 -4.05
C LYS A 269 5.13 5.49 -5.54
N ASN A 270 5.68 6.53 -6.17
CA ASN A 270 5.69 6.71 -7.62
C ASN A 270 4.28 6.53 -8.23
N ILE A 271 3.29 7.19 -7.65
CA ILE A 271 1.87 7.03 -8.05
C ILE A 271 1.71 7.46 -9.50
N TYR A 272 1.34 6.49 -10.34
CA TYR A 272 0.98 6.73 -11.73
C TYR A 272 -0.47 7.17 -11.85
N LEU A 273 -1.38 6.41 -11.22
CA LEU A 273 -2.82 6.59 -11.32
C LEU A 273 -3.48 6.42 -9.95
N CYS A 274 -4.45 7.26 -9.64
CA CYS A 274 -5.37 7.09 -8.53
C CYS A 274 -6.80 7.25 -9.04
N THR A 275 -7.68 6.29 -8.80
CA THR A 275 -9.09 6.34 -9.22
C THR A 275 -9.99 6.45 -7.99
N ILE A 276 -10.91 7.41 -8.02
CA ILE A 276 -11.84 7.72 -6.93
C ILE A 276 -13.22 7.90 -7.53
N GLY A 277 -14.08 6.88 -7.48
CA GLY A 277 -15.40 6.94 -8.10
C GLY A 277 -15.27 6.97 -9.62
N ASP A 278 -15.86 7.99 -10.25
CA ASP A 278 -15.82 8.23 -11.69
C ASP A 278 -14.69 9.18 -12.14
N VAL A 279 -13.74 9.51 -11.26
CA VAL A 279 -12.59 10.34 -11.60
C VAL A 279 -11.26 9.63 -11.44
N ALA A 280 -10.32 9.97 -12.31
CA ALA A 280 -8.94 9.53 -12.26
C ALA A 280 -7.99 10.71 -12.02
N LEU A 281 -6.94 10.49 -11.25
CA LEU A 281 -5.84 11.42 -11.05
C LEU A 281 -4.59 10.77 -11.64
N VAL A 282 -3.98 11.42 -12.63
CA VAL A 282 -2.81 10.89 -13.35
C VAL A 282 -1.61 11.80 -13.10
N SER A 283 -0.49 11.22 -12.67
CA SER A 283 0.79 11.94 -12.71
C SER A 283 1.34 11.93 -14.13
N GLN A 284 1.53 13.10 -14.73
CA GLN A 284 2.15 13.21 -16.04
C GLN A 284 3.57 12.65 -16.03
N GLN A 285 4.34 12.91 -14.97
CA GLN A 285 5.70 12.41 -14.86
C GLN A 285 5.74 10.88 -14.84
N MET A 286 4.95 10.24 -13.97
CA MET A 286 4.91 8.78 -13.88
C MET A 286 4.28 8.15 -15.12
N ALA A 287 3.31 8.82 -15.75
CA ALA A 287 2.75 8.37 -17.03
C ALA A 287 3.81 8.31 -18.13
N ALA A 288 4.77 9.24 -18.16
CA ALA A 288 5.88 9.20 -19.12
C ALA A 288 6.82 8.01 -18.88
N GLU A 289 7.02 7.60 -17.62
CA GLU A 289 7.82 6.43 -17.28
C GLU A 289 7.10 5.11 -17.63
N VAL A 290 5.79 5.04 -17.36
CA VAL A 290 4.99 3.83 -17.56
C VAL A 290 4.59 3.61 -19.03
N LEU A 291 4.11 4.67 -19.70
CA LEU A 291 3.58 4.61 -21.06
C LEU A 291 4.62 4.96 -22.12
N GLY A 292 5.75 5.54 -21.71
CA GLY A 292 6.75 6.10 -22.60
C GLY A 292 6.39 7.50 -23.12
N THR A 293 7.32 8.08 -23.89
CA THR A 293 7.16 9.37 -24.53
C THR A 293 7.17 9.23 -26.06
N LYS A 294 6.55 10.21 -26.74
CA LYS A 294 6.73 10.43 -28.17
C LYS A 294 7.11 11.89 -28.42
N GLU A 295 7.84 12.12 -29.50
CA GLU A 295 8.16 13.45 -30.00
C GLU A 295 7.12 13.86 -31.04
N VAL A 296 6.51 15.03 -30.85
CA VAL A 296 5.63 15.67 -31.82
C VAL A 296 6.15 17.08 -32.06
N GLU A 297 6.59 17.34 -33.29
CA GLU A 297 7.38 18.53 -33.66
C GLU A 297 8.63 18.70 -32.77
N ASP A 298 8.65 19.70 -31.87
CA ASP A 298 9.74 19.98 -30.93
C ASP A 298 9.32 19.74 -29.46
N LYS A 299 8.29 18.90 -29.25
CA LYS A 299 7.69 18.59 -27.95
C LYS A 299 7.78 17.10 -27.69
N GLU A 300 8.48 16.73 -26.61
CA GLU A 300 8.52 15.36 -26.11
C GLU A 300 7.55 15.23 -24.93
N GLY A 301 6.63 14.27 -24.98
CA GLY A 301 5.64 14.05 -23.94
C GLY A 301 4.89 12.73 -24.07
N VAL A 302 3.98 12.49 -23.15
CA VAL A 302 3.08 11.33 -23.16
C VAL A 302 2.07 11.51 -24.28
N ASP A 303 1.83 10.46 -25.06
CA ASP A 303 0.73 10.45 -26.03
C ASP A 303 -0.61 10.69 -25.33
N LEU A 304 -1.40 11.66 -25.79
CA LEU A 304 -2.67 12.00 -25.15
C LEU A 304 -3.69 10.86 -25.19
N LYS A 305 -3.73 10.07 -26.28
CA LYS A 305 -4.61 8.91 -26.39
C LYS A 305 -4.20 7.84 -25.39
N GLU A 306 -2.90 7.56 -25.26
CA GLU A 306 -2.42 6.57 -24.30
C GLU A 306 -2.64 7.02 -22.85
N LEU A 307 -2.48 8.31 -22.55
CA LEU A 307 -2.80 8.86 -21.22
C LEU A 307 -4.30 8.70 -20.89
N ILE A 308 -5.18 9.04 -21.82
CA ILE A 308 -6.64 8.89 -21.68
C ILE A 308 -7.03 7.43 -21.46
N ASN A 309 -6.48 6.52 -22.28
CA ASN A 309 -6.76 5.08 -22.19
C ASN A 309 -6.22 4.49 -20.88
N GLY A 310 -4.99 4.84 -20.50
CA GLY A 310 -4.36 4.37 -19.26
C GLY A 310 -5.09 4.88 -18.00
N ALA A 311 -5.71 6.05 -18.08
CA ALA A 311 -6.57 6.58 -17.02
C ALA A 311 -7.97 5.95 -16.97
N GLY A 312 -8.35 5.13 -17.97
CA GLY A 312 -9.66 4.50 -18.06
C GLY A 312 -10.80 5.46 -18.42
N LEU A 313 -10.49 6.64 -18.97
CA LEU A 313 -11.49 7.63 -19.38
C LEU A 313 -12.35 7.07 -20.52
N ALA A 314 -13.67 7.16 -20.37
CA ALA A 314 -14.64 6.65 -21.33
C ALA A 314 -14.36 7.19 -22.75
N ASP A 315 -14.56 6.32 -23.75
CA ASP A 315 -14.41 6.70 -25.14
C ASP A 315 -15.59 7.59 -25.57
N ALA A 316 -15.30 8.79 -26.07
CA ALA A 316 -16.26 9.85 -26.32
C ALA A 316 -16.02 10.50 -27.68
N ASP A 317 -17.05 11.10 -28.28
CA ASP A 317 -16.93 11.73 -29.61
C ASP A 317 -16.08 13.01 -29.55
N LYS A 318 -16.09 13.67 -28.40
CA LYS A 318 -15.27 14.84 -28.10
C LYS A 318 -14.68 14.76 -26.70
N TYR A 319 -13.62 15.52 -26.50
CA TYR A 319 -12.99 15.71 -25.21
C TYR A 319 -12.88 17.19 -24.87
N LEU A 320 -13.32 17.56 -23.68
CA LEU A 320 -13.14 18.90 -23.12
C LEU A 320 -11.86 18.91 -22.28
N LEU A 321 -10.90 19.74 -22.67
CA LEU A 321 -9.68 19.98 -21.91
C LEU A 321 -9.83 21.31 -21.17
N THR A 322 -9.57 21.30 -19.88
CA THR A 322 -9.70 22.48 -19.00
C THR A 322 -8.35 22.79 -18.36
N ALA A 323 -7.91 24.04 -18.42
CA ALA A 323 -6.74 24.56 -17.70
C ALA A 323 -7.10 24.99 -16.28
N ALA A 324 -6.09 25.12 -15.43
CA ALA A 324 -6.24 25.61 -14.06
C ALA A 324 -6.81 27.05 -13.97
N ASP A 325 -6.62 27.87 -15.00
CA ASP A 325 -7.16 29.23 -15.08
C ASP A 325 -8.61 29.29 -15.63
N GLY A 326 -9.21 28.12 -15.90
CA GLY A 326 -10.55 27.99 -16.47
C GLY A 326 -10.61 28.10 -17.99
N TYR A 327 -9.46 28.22 -18.69
CA TYR A 327 -9.43 28.13 -20.14
C TYR A 327 -9.85 26.72 -20.61
N THR A 328 -10.75 26.64 -21.60
CA THR A 328 -11.25 25.36 -22.11
C THR A 328 -11.11 25.22 -23.62
N VAL A 329 -10.84 24.01 -24.07
CA VAL A 329 -10.77 23.62 -25.50
C VAL A 329 -11.50 22.30 -25.69
N GLU A 330 -12.34 22.21 -26.72
CA GLU A 330 -12.85 20.92 -27.21
C GLU A 330 -11.94 20.39 -28.33
N ILE A 331 -11.64 19.09 -28.28
CA ILE A 331 -10.98 18.35 -29.36
C ILE A 331 -11.87 17.18 -29.81
N LEU A 332 -11.72 16.73 -31.05
CA LEU A 332 -12.41 15.53 -31.55
C LEU A 332 -11.71 14.25 -31.08
N ARG A 333 -12.44 13.13 -31.07
CA ARG A 333 -11.89 11.80 -30.76
C ARG A 333 -10.60 11.47 -31.53
N GLU A 334 -10.55 11.82 -32.81
CA GLU A 334 -9.41 11.56 -33.71
C GLU A 334 -8.20 12.46 -33.43
N ASP A 335 -8.39 13.62 -32.80
CA ASP A 335 -7.30 14.55 -32.51
C ASP A 335 -6.42 14.09 -31.34
N ARG A 336 -6.88 13.12 -30.53
CA ARG A 336 -6.09 12.52 -29.46
C ARG A 336 -4.77 11.94 -29.96
N GLU A 337 -4.77 11.35 -31.16
CA GLU A 337 -3.57 10.74 -31.76
C GLU A 337 -2.51 11.77 -32.16
N LYS A 338 -2.93 13.03 -32.37
CA LYS A 338 -2.05 14.15 -32.70
C LYS A 338 -1.50 14.84 -31.44
N GLY A 339 -2.02 14.48 -30.26
CA GLY A 339 -1.76 15.14 -29.00
C GLY A 339 -0.59 14.55 -28.21
N VAL A 340 0.15 15.43 -27.51
CA VAL A 340 1.05 15.06 -26.41
C VAL A 340 0.79 15.91 -25.18
N VAL A 341 1.03 15.33 -24.00
CA VAL A 341 1.01 16.01 -22.69
C VAL A 341 2.43 16.00 -22.12
N PHE A 342 2.98 17.18 -21.84
CA PHE A 342 4.39 17.33 -21.45
C PHE A 342 4.58 18.42 -20.40
N ASN A 343 5.65 18.31 -19.62
CA ASN A 343 6.10 19.37 -18.73
C ASN A 343 6.94 20.39 -19.55
N ASN A 344 6.46 21.63 -19.62
CA ASN A 344 7.14 22.66 -20.39
C ASN A 344 8.32 23.28 -19.60
N SER A 345 9.11 24.15 -20.24
CA SER A 345 10.29 24.77 -19.63
C SER A 345 10.00 25.69 -18.42
N LYS A 346 8.73 25.97 -18.13
CA LYS A 346 8.27 26.73 -16.96
C LYS A 346 7.72 25.84 -15.84
N GLY A 347 7.75 24.51 -16.00
CA GLY A 347 7.19 23.58 -15.01
C GLY A 347 5.68 23.35 -15.15
N GLN A 348 5.06 23.82 -16.24
CA GLN A 348 3.61 23.70 -16.45
C GLN A 348 3.30 22.44 -17.27
N ILE A 349 2.36 21.62 -16.83
CA ILE A 349 1.87 20.51 -17.63
C ILE A 349 1.02 21.05 -18.76
N THR A 350 1.40 20.76 -20.00
CA THR A 350 0.89 21.42 -21.20
C THR A 350 0.51 20.39 -22.25
N THR A 351 -0.58 20.60 -22.97
CA THR A 351 -0.91 19.82 -24.17
C THR A 351 -0.32 20.47 -25.42
N PHE A 352 -0.03 19.68 -26.45
CA PHE A 352 0.28 20.17 -27.80
C PHE A 352 -0.32 19.22 -28.83
N PHE A 353 -0.75 19.74 -29.98
CA PHE A 353 -1.40 18.98 -31.03
C PHE A 353 -0.81 19.31 -32.40
N GLU A 354 -0.33 18.30 -33.11
CA GLU A 354 0.15 18.47 -34.49
C GLU A 354 -1.00 18.88 -35.41
N GLY A 355 -0.75 19.89 -36.25
CA GLY A 355 -1.70 20.31 -37.29
C GLY A 355 -2.97 21.02 -36.79
N LEU A 356 -3.13 21.22 -35.48
CA LEU A 356 -4.23 22.01 -34.91
C LEU A 356 -3.82 23.46 -34.63
N PRO A 357 -4.78 24.41 -34.57
CA PRO A 357 -4.49 25.80 -34.23
C PRO A 357 -3.82 25.93 -32.86
N LYS A 358 -2.89 26.87 -32.68
CA LYS A 358 -2.22 27.10 -31.38
C LYS A 358 -3.17 27.38 -30.20
N SER A 359 -4.40 27.81 -30.47
CA SER A 359 -5.41 27.95 -29.43
C SER A 359 -5.85 26.62 -28.84
N THR A 360 -5.66 25.47 -29.49
CA THR A 360 -5.97 24.17 -28.88
C THR A 360 -4.97 23.75 -27.80
N GLN A 361 -3.87 24.49 -27.68
CA GLN A 361 -2.85 24.26 -26.67
C GLN A 361 -3.35 24.68 -25.28
N VAL A 362 -3.39 23.75 -24.33
CA VAL A 362 -3.82 24.00 -22.96
C VAL A 362 -2.60 23.95 -22.04
N LYS A 363 -2.27 25.07 -21.40
CA LYS A 363 -1.19 25.16 -20.39
C LYS A 363 -1.79 24.99 -19.01
N ASP A 364 -1.01 24.40 -18.09
CA ASP A 364 -1.51 23.98 -16.78
C ASP A 364 -2.82 23.20 -16.94
N ILE A 365 -2.80 22.19 -17.81
CA ILE A 365 -3.97 21.34 -18.02
C ILE A 365 -4.37 20.71 -16.69
N PHE A 366 -5.62 20.94 -16.31
CA PHE A 366 -6.19 20.57 -15.04
C PHE A 366 -7.06 19.32 -15.17
N SER A 367 -7.96 19.29 -16.16
CA SER A 367 -8.81 18.13 -16.43
C SER A 367 -9.02 17.82 -17.91
N ILE A 368 -9.41 16.58 -18.18
CA ILE A 368 -9.87 16.04 -19.46
C ILE A 368 -11.19 15.30 -19.21
N GLU A 369 -12.23 15.64 -19.96
CA GLU A 369 -13.58 15.09 -19.80
C GLU A 369 -14.11 14.56 -21.13
N GLY A 370 -14.72 13.38 -21.12
CA GLY A 370 -15.43 12.85 -22.29
C GLY A 370 -16.79 13.54 -22.44
N MET A 371 -17.11 13.97 -23.66
CA MET A 371 -18.37 14.63 -23.99
C MET A 371 -19.15 13.80 -25.03
N GLU A 372 -20.45 13.61 -24.79
CA GLU A 372 -21.36 12.98 -25.77
C GLU A 372 -21.51 13.79 -27.07
#